data_AF-A0A9E5QUH0-F1
#
_entry.id   AF-A0A9E5QUH0-F1
#
_cell.length_a   1.000
_cell.length_b   1.000
_cell.length_c   1.000
_cell.angle_alpha   90.00
_cell.angle_beta   90.00
_cell.angle_gamma   90.00
#
_symmetry.space_group_name_H-M   'P 1'
#
loop_
_entity.id
_entity.type
_entity.pdbx_description
1 polymer ?
#
loop_
_entity_poly.entity_id
_entity_poly.type
_entity_poly.pdbx_seq_one_letter_code
_entity_poly.pdbx_strand_id
1 'polypeptide(L)'
;MNLRKKVSNDYLGRLALPFPIVLNYIFGLKKHLFMNKLFYTLLMLGTLFTACQHLPFRRLNSTTYIKPQDAFILGNNQHGSFSVKLKNISQADITVWKYPIGGGRHSPAIVKPNETVKLKVESNTALRIENQSKDEVAVTLVVKGDTALAMDYKISQILYHFFSC
;
A
#
# COMPACT_ATOMS: atom_id res chain seq x y z
N MET A 1 -14.84 -103.83 10.71
CA MET A 1 -13.89 -103.83 9.57
C MET A 1 -13.65 -102.37 9.18
N ASN A 2 -12.40 -101.88 9.33
CA ASN A 2 -11.87 -100.61 8.76
C ASN A 2 -12.59 -99.29 9.15
N LEU A 3 -11.97 -98.11 9.29
CA LEU A 3 -10.59 -97.64 9.18
C LEU A 3 -10.55 -96.28 9.91
N ARG A 4 -9.42 -96.01 10.58
CA ARG A 4 -9.00 -94.69 11.04
C ARG A 4 -9.11 -93.66 9.89
N LYS A 5 -9.76 -92.51 10.14
CA LYS A 5 -9.39 -91.23 9.54
C LYS A 5 -9.36 -90.13 10.61
N LYS A 6 -8.26 -89.39 10.56
CA LYS A 6 -7.72 -88.39 11.49
C LYS A 6 -8.06 -87.01 10.92
N VAL A 7 -8.78 -86.18 11.67
CA VAL A 7 -9.05 -84.74 11.41
C VAL A 7 -9.41 -84.15 12.78
N SER A 8 -8.91 -83.03 13.30
CA SER A 8 -7.89 -82.05 12.95
C SER A 8 -7.40 -81.48 14.29
N ASN A 9 -6.10 -81.25 14.42
CA ASN A 9 -5.50 -80.51 15.53
C ASN A 9 -6.05 -79.08 15.59
N ASP A 10 -6.30 -78.65 16.82
CA ASP A 10 -5.86 -77.40 17.47
C ASP A 10 -5.52 -76.21 16.57
N TYR A 11 -6.16 -75.06 16.82
CA TYR A 11 -5.51 -73.85 17.37
C TYR A 11 -6.56 -72.73 17.50
N LEU A 12 -7.40 -72.82 18.53
CA LEU A 12 -8.06 -71.65 19.12
C LEU A 12 -7.11 -71.05 20.16
N GLY A 13 -6.18 -70.21 19.69
CA GLY A 13 -5.23 -69.48 20.52
C GLY A 13 -5.52 -67.99 20.52
N ARG A 14 -6.23 -67.51 21.56
CA ARG A 14 -6.38 -66.09 21.88
C ARG A 14 -4.99 -65.44 22.02
N LEU A 15 -4.62 -64.56 21.09
CA LEU A 15 -3.52 -63.62 21.26
C LEU A 15 -3.97 -62.48 22.18
N ALA A 16 -3.89 -62.70 23.49
CA ALA A 16 -3.91 -61.63 24.48
C ALA A 16 -2.51 -60.97 24.50
N LEU A 17 -2.40 -59.77 23.93
CA LEU A 17 -1.18 -58.98 23.98
C LEU A 17 -0.94 -58.48 25.42
N PRO A 18 0.33 -58.45 25.91
CA PRO A 18 0.65 -58.06 27.28
C PRO A 18 0.41 -56.57 27.54
N PHE A 19 -0.16 -56.28 28.72
CA PHE A 19 -0.62 -54.97 29.20
C PHE A 19 0.38 -53.78 29.14
N PRO A 20 1.72 -53.91 29.26
CA PRO A 20 2.62 -52.74 29.22
C PRO A 20 2.82 -52.15 27.81
N ILE A 21 2.46 -52.87 26.74
CA ILE A 21 2.62 -52.38 25.36
C ILE A 21 1.51 -51.38 25.00
N VAL A 22 0.29 -51.61 25.50
CA VAL A 22 -0.88 -50.77 25.22
C VAL A 22 -0.76 -49.39 25.89
N LEU A 23 -0.15 -49.33 27.09
CA LEU A 23 0.01 -48.07 27.82
C LEU A 23 1.02 -47.13 27.16
N ASN A 24 2.13 -47.65 26.64
CA ASN A 24 3.14 -46.87 25.89
C ASN A 24 2.61 -46.39 24.53
N TYR A 25 1.75 -47.19 23.87
CA TYR A 25 1.11 -46.78 22.61
C TYR A 25 0.10 -45.64 22.82
N ILE A 26 -0.72 -45.70 23.87
CA ILE A 26 -1.72 -44.66 24.17
C ILE A 26 -1.04 -43.36 24.64
N PHE A 27 0.02 -43.44 25.47
CA PHE A 27 0.80 -42.26 25.88
C PHE A 27 1.55 -41.63 24.69
N GLY A 28 2.10 -42.42 23.77
CA GLY A 28 2.75 -41.94 22.55
C GLY A 28 1.78 -41.25 21.58
N LEU A 29 0.60 -41.83 21.36
CA LEU A 29 -0.44 -41.25 20.49
C LEU A 29 -0.98 -39.91 21.05
N LYS A 30 -1.16 -39.82 22.37
CA LYS A 30 -1.62 -38.60 23.05
C LYS A 30 -0.60 -37.47 22.95
N LYS A 31 0.70 -37.78 23.00
CA LYS A 31 1.81 -36.81 22.81
C LYS A 31 1.87 -36.28 21.37
N HIS A 32 1.64 -37.15 20.39
CA HIS A 32 1.60 -36.80 18.96
C HIS A 32 0.39 -35.91 18.60
N LEU A 33 -0.79 -36.20 19.15
CA LEU A 33 -1.99 -35.37 18.96
C LEU A 33 -1.90 -34.00 19.67
N PHE A 34 -1.14 -33.91 20.77
CA PHE A 34 -0.94 -32.67 21.52
C PHE A 34 0.10 -31.74 20.86
N MET A 35 1.19 -32.29 20.32
CA MET A 35 2.22 -31.52 19.58
C MET A 35 1.69 -30.92 18.28
N ASN A 36 0.78 -31.61 17.58
CA ASN A 36 0.17 -31.09 16.36
C ASN A 36 -0.81 -29.93 16.65
N LYS A 37 -1.62 -30.04 17.71
CA LYS A 37 -2.50 -28.95 18.15
C LYS A 37 -1.70 -27.71 18.61
N LEU A 38 -0.56 -27.91 19.29
CA LEU A 38 0.34 -26.85 19.70
C LEU A 38 1.01 -26.15 18.50
N PHE A 39 1.30 -26.90 17.44
CA PHE A 39 1.85 -26.37 16.18
C PHE A 39 0.83 -25.51 15.43
N TYR A 40 -0.43 -25.96 15.34
CA TYR A 40 -1.52 -25.16 14.73
C TYR A 40 -1.86 -23.90 15.54
N THR A 41 -1.80 -23.93 16.87
CA THR A 41 -1.97 -22.71 17.69
C THR A 41 -0.79 -21.75 17.57
N LEU A 42 0.45 -22.23 17.42
CA LEU A 42 1.60 -21.36 17.13
C LEU A 42 1.52 -20.73 15.73
N LEU A 43 1.05 -21.48 14.73
CA LEU A 43 0.90 -21.01 13.34
C LEU A 43 -0.18 -19.91 13.23
N MET A 44 -1.31 -20.05 13.93
CA MET A 44 -2.39 -19.05 13.97
C MET A 44 -2.03 -17.80 14.78
N LEU A 45 -1.12 -17.91 15.76
CA LEU A 45 -0.66 -16.75 16.54
C LEU A 45 0.37 -15.90 15.77
N GLY A 46 1.09 -16.50 14.81
CA GLY A 46 2.09 -15.81 13.98
C GLY A 46 1.51 -14.85 12.93
N THR A 47 0.25 -15.02 12.51
CA THR A 47 -0.36 -14.20 11.45
C THR A 47 -0.91 -12.86 11.93
N LEU A 48 -0.97 -12.59 13.24
CA LEU A 48 -1.49 -11.34 13.79
C LEU A 48 -0.43 -10.23 13.90
N PHE A 49 0.86 -10.55 13.75
CA PHE A 49 1.94 -9.57 13.88
C PHE A 49 2.36 -8.89 12.56
N THR A 50 1.87 -9.35 11.40
CA THR A 50 2.23 -8.77 10.10
C THR A 50 1.28 -7.65 9.64
N ALA A 51 0.14 -7.44 10.31
CA ALA A 51 -0.84 -6.43 9.90
C ALA A 51 -0.34 -4.97 10.08
N CYS A 52 0.61 -4.71 10.97
CA CYS A 52 1.13 -3.36 11.23
C CYS A 52 2.24 -2.89 10.28
N GLN A 53 2.67 -3.72 9.32
CA GLN A 53 3.65 -3.31 8.30
C GLN A 53 2.99 -2.85 6.98
N HIS A 54 1.67 -2.97 6.87
CA HIS A 54 0.88 -2.56 5.70
C HIS A 54 0.02 -1.32 5.95
N LEU A 55 0.42 -0.42 6.86
CA LEU A 55 -0.24 0.89 6.98
C LEU A 55 0.17 1.81 5.82
N PRO A 56 -0.77 2.25 4.96
CA PRO A 56 -0.48 3.05 3.76
C PRO A 56 -0.26 4.53 4.11
N PHE A 57 0.45 4.85 5.20
CA PHE A 57 0.85 6.21 5.49
C PHE A 57 2.11 6.59 4.70
N ARG A 58 2.02 6.45 3.37
CA ARG A 58 3.08 6.90 2.47
C ARG A 58 3.08 8.42 2.44
N ARG A 59 4.24 8.99 2.73
CA ARG A 59 4.50 10.43 2.64
C ARG A 59 5.58 10.64 1.59
N LEU A 60 5.30 11.47 0.61
CA LEU A 60 6.30 11.90 -0.37
C LEU A 60 6.74 13.31 -0.03
N ASN A 61 8.03 13.49 0.24
CA ASN A 61 8.64 14.82 0.39
C ASN A 61 9.48 15.08 -0.84
N SER A 62 9.27 16.21 -1.51
CA SER A 62 10.05 16.58 -2.69
C SER A 62 10.25 18.10 -2.76
N THR A 63 11.35 18.51 -3.38
CA THR A 63 11.56 19.88 -3.81
C THR A 63 11.50 19.90 -5.33
N THR A 64 10.67 20.76 -5.88
CA THR A 64 10.40 20.87 -7.32
C THR A 64 10.83 22.24 -7.80
N TYR A 65 11.56 22.28 -8.90
CA TYR A 65 12.02 23.49 -9.56
C TYR A 65 11.17 23.70 -10.82
N ILE A 66 10.63 24.90 -11.00
CA ILE A 66 9.73 25.24 -12.09
C ILE A 66 10.32 26.42 -12.84
N LYS A 67 10.67 26.19 -14.10
CA LYS A 67 11.26 27.20 -14.98
C LYS A 67 10.32 28.40 -15.16
N PRO A 68 10.85 29.56 -15.59
CA PRO A 68 10.04 30.71 -15.92
C PRO A 68 8.95 30.35 -16.94
N GLN A 69 7.72 30.81 -16.70
CA GLN A 69 6.57 30.56 -17.57
C GLN A 69 6.22 29.07 -17.76
N ASP A 70 6.69 28.18 -16.87
CA ASP A 70 6.31 26.77 -16.86
C ASP A 70 5.36 26.45 -15.71
N ALA A 71 4.80 25.26 -15.77
CA ALA A 71 3.92 24.70 -14.76
C ALA A 71 4.33 23.26 -14.44
N PHE A 72 4.33 22.95 -13.15
CA PHE A 72 4.44 21.58 -12.67
C PHE A 72 3.05 21.02 -12.39
N ILE A 73 2.80 19.78 -12.78
CA ILE A 73 1.52 19.11 -12.61
C ILE A 73 1.72 17.80 -11.85
N LEU A 74 0.96 17.63 -10.78
CA LEU A 74 0.97 16.45 -9.92
C LEU A 74 -0.39 15.77 -9.94
N GLY A 75 -0.42 14.46 -10.22
CA GLY A 75 -1.65 13.66 -10.22
C GLY A 75 -2.43 13.74 -11.53
N ASN A 76 -1.75 13.89 -12.68
CA ASN A 76 -2.41 13.86 -13.99
C ASN A 76 -2.67 12.42 -14.49
N ASN A 77 -3.20 11.57 -13.61
CA ASN A 77 -3.50 10.17 -13.85
C ASN A 77 -4.68 9.72 -12.96
N GLN A 78 -5.25 8.54 -13.18
CA GLN A 78 -6.26 8.04 -12.27
C GLN A 78 -5.65 7.78 -10.88
N HIS A 79 -6.22 8.38 -9.84
CA HIS A 79 -5.73 8.29 -8.45
C HIS A 79 -6.83 8.62 -7.42
N GLY A 80 -6.63 8.18 -6.18
CA GLY A 80 -7.45 8.54 -5.02
C GLY A 80 -7.15 9.95 -4.49
N SER A 81 -7.94 10.43 -3.53
CA SER A 81 -7.70 11.76 -2.94
C SER A 81 -6.35 11.83 -2.22
N PHE A 82 -5.71 13.00 -2.27
CA PHE A 82 -4.45 13.26 -1.58
C PHE A 82 -4.43 14.65 -0.95
N SER A 83 -3.50 14.87 -0.02
CA SER A 83 -3.27 16.15 0.64
C SER A 83 -1.84 16.60 0.42
N VAL A 84 -1.66 17.87 0.09
CA VAL A 84 -0.35 18.48 -0.15
C VAL A 84 -0.14 19.62 0.84
N LYS A 85 0.98 19.58 1.55
CA LYS A 85 1.54 20.77 2.18
C LYS A 85 2.58 21.34 1.23
N LEU A 86 2.28 22.49 0.65
CA LEU A 86 3.10 23.20 -0.32
C LEU A 86 3.73 24.40 0.37
N LYS A 87 5.06 24.55 0.26
CA LYS A 87 5.78 25.76 0.68
C LYS A 87 6.45 26.40 -0.53
N ASN A 88 6.18 27.67 -0.77
CA ASN A 88 6.95 28.47 -1.72
C ASN A 88 8.28 28.86 -1.06
N ILE A 89 9.40 28.41 -1.62
CA ILE A 89 10.76 28.73 -1.11
C ILE A 89 11.50 29.70 -2.05
N SER A 90 10.80 30.25 -3.04
CA SER A 90 11.31 31.25 -3.98
C SER A 90 10.96 32.68 -3.55
N GLN A 91 11.46 33.65 -4.30
CA GLN A 91 11.19 35.08 -4.09
C GLN A 91 10.02 35.61 -4.93
N ALA A 92 9.41 34.77 -5.78
CA ALA A 92 8.27 35.14 -6.61
C ALA A 92 6.98 34.45 -6.14
N ASP A 93 5.84 35.07 -6.42
CA ASP A 93 4.53 34.46 -6.21
C ASP A 93 4.34 33.29 -7.17
N ILE A 94 3.66 32.24 -6.69
CA ILE A 94 3.23 31.11 -7.53
C ILE A 94 1.71 30.98 -7.51
N THR A 95 1.15 30.48 -8.62
CA THR A 95 -0.30 30.23 -8.71
C THR A 95 -0.57 28.75 -8.70
N VAL A 96 -1.45 28.31 -7.81
CA VAL A 96 -1.83 26.91 -7.65
C VAL A 96 -3.27 26.70 -8.07
N TRP A 97 -3.51 25.67 -8.86
CA TRP A 97 -4.81 25.32 -9.42
C TRP A 97 -5.12 23.86 -9.17
N LYS A 98 -6.43 23.56 -9.04
CA LYS A 98 -6.95 22.20 -9.08
C LYS A 98 -7.71 21.98 -10.38
N TYR A 99 -7.29 20.96 -11.13
CA TYR A 99 -7.82 20.59 -12.44
C TYR A 99 -8.36 19.16 -12.38
N PRO A 100 -9.69 18.98 -12.24
CA PRO A 100 -10.30 17.66 -12.35
C PRO A 100 -9.99 17.04 -13.73
N ILE A 101 -9.63 15.76 -13.75
CA ILE A 101 -9.31 15.03 -14.99
C ILE A 101 -10.54 14.95 -15.91
N GLY A 102 -11.75 14.96 -15.32
CA GLY A 102 -13.02 15.03 -16.04
C GLY A 102 -13.37 16.41 -16.62
N GLY A 103 -12.51 17.41 -16.46
CA GLY A 103 -12.70 18.78 -16.96
C GLY A 103 -13.13 19.78 -15.89
N GLY A 104 -13.09 21.06 -16.26
CA GLY A 104 -13.33 22.18 -15.34
C GLY A 104 -12.06 22.69 -14.65
N ARG A 105 -12.22 23.74 -13.83
CA ARG A 105 -11.13 24.36 -13.08
C ARG A 105 -11.69 24.96 -11.79
N HIS A 106 -11.01 24.72 -10.67
CA HIS A 106 -11.34 25.40 -9.42
C HIS A 106 -10.64 26.77 -9.36
N SER A 107 -11.09 27.65 -8.46
CA SER A 107 -10.45 28.96 -8.25
C SER A 107 -8.96 28.83 -7.91
N PRO A 108 -8.10 29.73 -8.40
CA PRO A 108 -6.68 29.70 -8.11
C PRO A 108 -6.40 30.08 -6.65
N ALA A 109 -5.31 29.55 -6.11
CA ALA A 109 -4.69 30.03 -4.88
C ALA A 109 -3.32 30.63 -5.21
N ILE A 110 -3.11 31.89 -4.85
CA ILE A 110 -1.81 32.54 -4.95
C ILE A 110 -1.04 32.22 -3.67
N VAL A 111 0.21 31.79 -3.79
CA VAL A 111 1.09 31.47 -2.66
C VAL A 111 2.33 32.35 -2.73
N LYS A 112 2.45 33.25 -1.74
CA LYS A 112 3.54 34.24 -1.66
C LYS A 112 4.87 33.60 -1.26
N PRO A 113 6.00 34.30 -1.46
CA PRO A 113 7.30 33.89 -0.95
C PRO A 113 7.27 33.47 0.52
N ASN A 114 7.90 32.34 0.84
CA ASN A 114 7.93 31.72 2.17
C ASN A 114 6.57 31.28 2.75
N GLU A 115 5.47 31.46 2.04
CA GLU A 115 4.16 31.02 2.47
C GLU A 115 4.02 29.50 2.36
N THR A 116 3.25 28.92 3.29
CA THR A 116 2.93 27.50 3.30
C THR A 116 1.43 27.30 3.31
N VAL A 117 0.91 26.58 2.32
CA VAL A 117 -0.50 26.24 2.21
C VAL A 117 -0.71 24.73 2.33
N LYS A 118 -1.86 24.34 2.88
CA LYS A 118 -2.31 22.94 2.94
C LYS A 118 -3.53 22.79 2.04
N LEU A 119 -3.40 21.95 1.02
CA LEU A 119 -4.43 21.73 0.02
C LEU A 119 -4.92 20.29 0.13
N LYS A 120 -6.24 20.12 0.16
CA LYS A 120 -6.89 18.83 -0.07
C LYS A 120 -7.25 18.75 -1.55
N VAL A 121 -6.80 17.69 -2.20
CA VAL A 121 -7.04 17.42 -3.61
C VAL A 121 -7.95 16.20 -3.70
N GLU A 122 -9.06 16.39 -4.38
CA GLU A 122 -10.07 15.38 -4.64
C GLU A 122 -9.49 14.24 -5.51
N SER A 123 -10.16 13.09 -5.56
CA SER A 123 -9.76 12.01 -6.47
C SER A 123 -9.81 12.49 -7.93
N ASN A 124 -8.94 11.92 -8.77
CA ASN A 124 -8.84 12.23 -10.19
C ASN A 124 -8.78 13.75 -10.48
N THR A 125 -8.00 14.47 -9.69
CA THR A 125 -7.83 15.92 -9.79
C THR A 125 -6.34 16.24 -9.70
N ALA A 126 -5.83 16.85 -10.76
CA ALA A 126 -4.44 17.25 -10.82
C ALA A 126 -4.22 18.58 -10.08
N LEU A 127 -3.10 18.66 -9.36
CA LEU A 127 -2.59 19.90 -8.78
C LEU A 127 -1.59 20.51 -9.75
N ARG A 128 -1.90 21.70 -10.27
CA ARG A 128 -1.03 22.45 -11.18
C ARG A 128 -0.46 23.67 -10.48
N ILE A 129 0.86 23.78 -10.46
CA ILE A 129 1.63 24.87 -9.85
C ILE A 129 2.29 25.64 -10.99
N GLU A 130 1.91 26.89 -11.18
CA GLU A 130 2.36 27.74 -12.27
C GLU A 130 3.36 28.77 -11.76
N ASN A 131 4.48 28.89 -12.49
CA ASN A 131 5.42 29.97 -12.35
C ASN A 131 5.15 31.03 -13.42
N GLN A 132 4.56 32.15 -13.01
CA GLN A 132 4.29 33.28 -13.90
C GLN A 132 5.43 34.31 -13.90
N SER A 133 6.48 34.08 -13.12
CA SER A 133 7.61 34.99 -13.02
C SER A 133 8.62 34.79 -14.15
N LYS A 134 9.63 35.68 -14.19
CA LYS A 134 10.74 35.61 -15.15
C LYS A 134 11.89 34.75 -14.64
N ASP A 135 11.88 34.40 -13.36
CA ASP A 135 12.93 33.63 -12.69
C ASP A 135 12.45 32.21 -12.39
N GLU A 136 13.38 31.28 -12.18
CA GLU A 136 13.02 29.94 -11.73
C GLU A 136 12.47 30.00 -10.29
N VAL A 137 11.40 29.25 -10.03
CA VAL A 137 10.84 29.12 -8.68
C VAL A 137 11.01 27.71 -8.15
N ALA A 138 11.19 27.60 -6.84
CA ALA A 138 11.29 26.33 -6.15
C ALA A 138 10.17 26.21 -5.11
N VAL A 139 9.60 25.00 -5.02
CA VAL A 139 8.54 24.66 -4.08
C VAL A 139 8.88 23.36 -3.36
N THR A 140 8.58 23.31 -2.07
CA THR A 140 8.64 22.06 -1.30
C THR A 140 7.23 21.47 -1.18
N LEU A 141 7.09 20.21 -1.53
CA LEU A 141 5.84 19.45 -1.50
C LEU A 141 5.96 18.32 -0.49
N VAL A 142 5.01 18.26 0.44
CA VAL A 142 4.80 17.11 1.32
C VAL A 142 3.42 16.54 1.04
N VAL A 143 3.39 15.41 0.34
CA VAL A 143 2.17 14.73 -0.09
C VAL A 143 1.83 13.60 0.87
N LYS A 144 0.54 13.46 1.20
CA LYS A 144 -0.03 12.39 2.03
C LYS A 144 -1.30 11.85 1.38
N GLY A 145 -1.61 10.58 1.64
CA GLY A 145 -2.76 9.90 1.05
C GLY A 145 -2.30 9.02 -0.11
N ASP A 146 -2.95 9.12 -1.26
CA ASP A 146 -2.48 8.44 -2.45
C ASP A 146 -1.13 9.03 -2.91
N THR A 147 -0.18 8.14 -3.23
CA THR A 147 1.14 8.48 -3.73
C THR A 147 1.42 7.88 -5.11
N ALA A 148 0.47 7.16 -5.72
CA ALA A 148 0.55 6.69 -7.10
C ALA A 148 0.25 7.84 -8.08
N LEU A 149 0.94 8.98 -7.91
CA LEU A 149 0.71 10.21 -8.65
C LEU A 149 1.76 10.36 -9.76
N ALA A 150 1.29 10.68 -10.96
CA ALA A 150 2.14 11.08 -12.08
C ALA A 150 2.65 12.51 -11.87
N MET A 151 3.88 12.77 -12.33
CA MET A 151 4.50 14.09 -12.33
C MET A 151 4.77 14.51 -13.78
N ASP A 152 4.25 15.66 -14.16
CA ASP A 152 4.43 16.22 -15.50
C ASP A 152 4.91 17.67 -15.41
N TYR A 153 5.55 18.13 -16.48
CA TYR A 153 5.85 19.54 -16.71
C TYR A 153 5.13 20.00 -17.97
N LYS A 154 4.53 21.19 -17.92
CA LYS A 154 3.92 21.84 -19.08
C LYS A 154 4.35 23.29 -19.15
N ILE A 155 4.51 23.77 -20.37
CA ILE A 155 4.71 25.20 -20.61
C ILE A 155 3.41 25.93 -20.25
N SER A 156 3.51 26.96 -19.40
CA SER A 156 2.38 27.82 -19.06
C SER A 156 2.15 28.78 -20.23
N GLN A 157 1.16 28.50 -21.07
CA GLN A 157 0.87 29.29 -22.26
C GLN A 157 0.15 30.62 -21.95
N ILE A 158 0.75 31.47 -21.11
CA ILE A 158 0.26 32.83 -20.88
C ILE A 158 0.65 33.73 -22.06
N LEU A 159 1.70 33.40 -22.82
CA LEU A 159 2.18 34.22 -23.95
C LEU A 159 1.66 33.82 -25.34
N TYR A 160 1.09 32.62 -25.53
CA TYR A 160 0.69 32.17 -26.88
C TYR A 160 -0.70 32.64 -27.31
N HIS A 161 -1.54 33.12 -26.38
CA HIS A 161 -2.86 33.61 -26.75
C HIS A 161 -2.86 35.05 -27.32
N PHE A 162 -1.72 35.77 -27.27
CA PHE A 162 -1.59 37.12 -27.83
C PHE A 162 -0.94 37.17 -29.22
N PHE A 163 -0.41 36.06 -29.74
CA PHE A 163 0.24 35.98 -31.06
C PHE A 163 -0.55 35.14 -32.09
N SER A 164 -1.86 35.01 -31.91
CA SER A 164 -2.79 34.60 -32.97
C SER A 164 -3.74 35.77 -33.27
N CYS A 165 -3.18 36.80 -33.90
CA CYS A 165 -3.92 37.78 -34.70
C CYS A 165 -3.38 37.68 -36.13
#